data_AF-A0AAW2KDK8-F1
#
_entry.id   AF-A0AAW2KDK8-F1
#
_cell.length_a   1.000
_cell.length_b   1.000
_cell.length_c   1.000
_cell.angle_alpha   90.00
_cell.angle_beta   90.00
_cell.angle_gamma   90.00
#
_symmetry.space_group_name_H-M   'P 1'
#
loop_
_entity.id
_entity.type
_entity.pdbx_description
1 polymer ?
#
loop_
_entity_poly.entity_id
_entity_poly.type
_entity_poly.pdbx_seq_one_letter_code
_entity_poly.pdbx_strand_id
1 'polypeptide(L)' 'MLGVADEFFHLPVEEKMKLYSNDPSKTTRLSTSSNPPKEKIHNWRDYLRIHCHPLDKYAKEWPTNPPSFRF' A
#
# COMPACT_ATOMS: atom_id res chain seq x y z
N MET A 1 -6.14 -11.51 -5.98
CA MET A 1 -5.82 -10.37 -5.08
C MET A 1 -5.36 -10.81 -3.69
N LEU A 2 -6.05 -11.72 -2.99
CA LEU A 2 -5.64 -12.13 -1.63
C LEU A 2 -4.21 -12.68 -1.57
N GLY A 3 -3.81 -13.57 -2.48
CA GLY A 3 -2.44 -14.10 -2.53
C GLY A 3 -1.37 -13.03 -2.77
N VAL A 4 -1.62 -12.07 -3.67
CA VAL A 4 -0.69 -10.96 -3.94
C VAL A 4 -0.53 -10.05 -2.73
N ALA A 5 -1.61 -9.79 -2.00
CA ALA A 5 -1.55 -9.02 -0.76
C ALA A 5 -0.77 -9.78 0.33
N ASP A 6 -1.02 -11.08 0.47
CA ASP A 6 -0.30 -11.94 1.40
C ASP A 6 1.21 -11.94 1.13
N GLU A 7 1.61 -12.16 -0.12
CA GLU A 7 3.01 -12.09 -0.57
C GLU A 7 3.66 -10.73 -0.22
N PHE A 8 2.95 -9.62 -0.47
CA PHE A 8 3.45 -8.29 -0.16
C PHE A 8 3.69 -8.05 1.32
N PHE A 9 2.72 -8.40 2.18
CA PHE A 9 2.85 -8.16 3.61
C PHE A 9 3.88 -9.08 4.27
N HIS A 10 4.17 -10.24 3.67
CA HIS A 10 5.27 -11.13 4.07
C HIS A 10 6.66 -10.72 3.56
N LEU A 11 6.78 -9.68 2.74
CA LEU A 11 8.09 -9.15 2.34
C LEU A 11 8.89 -8.62 3.54
N PRO A 12 10.23 -8.55 3.44
CA PRO A 12 11.07 -7.85 4.40
C PRO A 12 10.58 -6.42 4.62
N VAL A 13 10.79 -5.91 5.85
CA VAL A 13 10.36 -4.56 6.22
C VAL A 13 11.00 -3.52 5.31
N GLU A 14 12.25 -3.72 4.91
CA GLU A 14 13.01 -2.83 4.02
C GLU A 14 12.34 -2.66 2.67
N GLU A 15 11.77 -3.74 2.12
CA GLU A 15 11.03 -3.72 0.85
C GLU A 15 9.71 -2.97 0.98
N LYS A 16 8.96 -3.26 2.05
CA LYS A 16 7.68 -2.61 2.35
C LYS A 16 7.84 -1.11 2.60
N MET A 17 8.90 -0.72 3.33
CA MET A 17 9.18 0.66 3.71
C MET A 17 9.49 1.58 2.53
N LYS A 18 9.91 1.04 1.37
CA LYS A 18 10.07 1.83 0.13
C LYS A 18 8.78 2.52 -0.30
N LEU A 19 7.63 1.95 0.07
CA LEU A 19 6.31 2.47 -0.28
C LEU A 19 5.64 3.21 0.88
N TYR A 20 6.29 3.29 2.05
CA TYR A 20 5.72 3.96 3.20
C TYR A 20 5.53 5.45 2.95
N SER A 21 4.33 5.96 3.26
CA SER A 21 4.07 7.40 3.19
C SER A 21 2.84 7.80 4.00
N ASN A 22 2.93 8.97 4.63
CA ASN A 22 1.80 9.66 5.27
C ASN A 22 1.10 10.65 4.34
N ASP A 23 1.59 10.83 3.11
CA ASP A 23 1.00 11.76 2.14
C ASP A 23 -0.26 11.14 1.51
N PRO A 24 -1.45 11.71 1.75
CA PRO A 24 -2.70 11.17 1.20
C PRO A 24 -2.79 11.30 -0.33
N SER A 25 -1.99 12.16 -0.95
CA SER A 25 -1.95 12.38 -2.41
C SER A 25 -1.22 11.27 -3.17
N LYS A 26 -0.33 10.51 -2.49
CA LYS A 26 0.32 9.35 -3.11
C LYS A 26 -0.70 8.28 -3.47
N THR A 27 -0.66 7.89 -4.73
CA THR A 27 -1.53 6.94 -5.45
C THR A 27 -1.29 5.50 -5.03
N THR A 28 -0.01 5.14 -4.82
CA THR A 28 0.45 3.90 -4.19
C THR A 28 1.18 4.25 -2.90
N ARG A 29 0.67 3.77 -1.76
CA ARG A 29 1.35 3.95 -0.46
C ARG A 29 1.02 2.85 0.52
N LEU A 30 2.05 2.45 1.27
CA LEU A 30 1.90 1.73 2.52
C LEU A 30 1.70 2.76 3.63
N SER A 31 0.72 2.54 4.48
CA SER A 31 0.49 3.34 5.67
C SER A 31 0.10 2.44 6.83
N THR A 32 0.46 2.85 8.03
CA THR A 32 -0.01 2.25 9.26
C THR A 32 -1.05 3.18 9.86
N SER A 33 -1.85 2.67 10.79
CA SER A 33 -2.83 3.41 11.57
C SER A 33 -2.30 4.75 12.10
N SER A 34 -2.60 5.83 11.38
CA SER A 34 -2.04 7.16 11.60
C SER A 34 -3.05 8.23 11.20
N ASN A 35 -3.99 8.56 12.09
CA ASN A 35 -4.54 9.92 12.10
C ASN A 35 -4.99 10.38 13.51
N PRO A 36 -4.05 10.53 14.46
CA PRO A 36 -4.36 10.83 15.87
C PRO A 36 -5.28 12.05 16.12
N PRO A 37 -5.22 13.16 15.36
CA PRO A 37 -6.09 14.31 15.64
C PRO A 37 -7.53 14.15 15.12
N LYS A 38 -7.78 13.21 14.19
CA LYS A 38 -9.06 13.07 13.47
C LYS A 38 -9.78 11.77 13.75
N GLU A 39 -9.10 10.76 14.28
CA GLU A 39 -9.67 9.44 14.54
C GLU A 39 -10.18 9.33 15.99
N LYS A 40 -11.49 9.12 16.15
CA LYS A 40 -12.10 8.77 17.45
C LYS A 40 -11.80 7.33 17.89
N ILE A 41 -11.43 6.46 16.94
CA ILE A 41 -11.15 5.04 17.15
C ILE A 41 -9.87 4.71 16.40
N HIS A 42 -8.87 4.20 17.11
CA HIS A 42 -7.63 3.74 16.54
C HIS A 42 -7.84 2.33 15.97
N ASN A 43 -7.76 2.19 14.64
CA ASN A 43 -7.78 0.88 14.01
C ASN A 43 -6.36 0.34 13.98
N TRP A 44 -6.06 -0.74 14.71
CA TRP A 44 -4.73 -1.37 14.65
C TRP A 44 -4.57 -2.14 13.33
N ARG A 45 -4.00 -1.49 12.32
CA ARG A 45 -3.77 -2.11 11.00
C ARG A 45 -2.67 -1.43 10.21
N ASP A 46 -2.02 -2.24 9.40
CA ASP A 46 -1.24 -1.79 8.25
C ASP A 46 -2.07 -2.00 6.99
N TYR A 47 -1.97 -1.08 6.03
CA TYR A 47 -2.67 -1.19 4.77
C TYR A 47 -1.87 -0.62 3.61
N LEU A 48 -1.96 -1.29 2.48
CA LEU A 48 -1.46 -0.81 1.19
C LEU A 48 -2.63 -0.21 0.42
N ARG A 49 -2.55 1.08 0.11
CA ARG A 49 -3.51 1.75 -0.78
C ARG A 49 -2.91 1.81 -2.18
N ILE A 50 -3.67 1.35 -3.16
CA ILE A 50 -3.35 1.45 -4.59
C ILE A 50 -4.54 2.08 -5.32
N HIS A 51 -4.25 2.97 -6.26
CA HIS A 51 -5.23 3.43 -7.21
C HIS A 51 -5.31 2.45 -8.38
N CYS A 52 -6.52 2.10 -8.81
CA CYS A 52 -6.73 1.10 -9.87
C CYS A 52 -7.56 1.62 -11.05
N HIS A 53 -8.07 2.85 -10.99
CA HIS A 53 -8.87 3.43 -12.07
C HIS A 53 -8.50 4.91 -12.32
N PRO A 54 -8.17 5.30 -13.57
CA PRO A 54 -7.99 4.43 -14.75
C PRO A 54 -6.70 3.57 -14.66
N LEU A 55 -6.79 2.31 -15.11
CA LEU A 55 -5.76 1.29 -14.84
C LEU A 55 -4.42 1.59 -15.52
N ASP A 56 -4.45 2.03 -16.78
CA ASP A 56 -3.28 2.37 -17.60
C ASP A 56 -2.40 3.47 -16.99
N LYS A 57 -3.03 4.36 -16.22
CA LYS A 57 -2.35 5.43 -15.49
C LYS A 57 -1.66 4.89 -14.24
N TYR A 58 -2.34 4.07 -13.45
CA TYR A 58 -1.88 3.71 -12.10
C TYR A 58 -1.12 2.39 -12.00
N ALA A 59 -1.35 1.44 -12.91
CA ALA A 59 -0.68 0.14 -12.86
C ALA A 59 0.87 0.26 -12.92
N LYS A 60 1.38 1.31 -13.55
CA LYS A 60 2.82 1.63 -13.63
C LYS A 60 3.42 2.04 -12.29
N GLU A 61 2.58 2.53 -11.38
CA GLU A 61 2.96 3.03 -10.06
C GLU A 61 2.75 1.97 -8.97
N TRP A 62 2.25 0.77 -9.33
CA TRP A 62 2.06 -0.32 -8.39
C TRP A 62 3.40 -0.92 -7.94
N PRO A 63 3.43 -1.62 -6.79
CA PRO A 63 4.62 -2.33 -6.35
C PRO A 63 5.08 -3.32 -7.42
N THR A 64 6.39 -3.40 -7.66
CA THR A 64 6.96 -4.38 -8.59
C THR A 64 7.40 -5.67 -7.87
N ASN A 65 7.37 -5.64 -6.54
CA ASN A 65 7.65 -6.73 -5.64
C ASN A 65 6.45 -6.83 -4.66
N PRO A 66 5.73 -7.95 -4.61
CA PRO A 66 5.93 -9.18 -5.39
C PRO A 66 5.66 -8.99 -6.90
N PRO A 67 6.30 -9.79 -7.79
CA PRO A 67 6.06 -9.72 -9.24
C PRO A 67 4.59 -9.95 -9.63
N SER A 68 3.83 -10.62 -8.78
CA SER A 68 2.40 -10.91 -8.95
C SER A 68 1.49 -9.67 -8.96
N PHE A 69 2.02 -8.47 -8.63
CA PHE A 69 1.34 -7.20 -8.90
C PHE A 69 1.37 -6.78 -10.37
N ARG A 70 2.33 -7.28 -11.15
CA ARG A 70 2.39 -7.05 -12.58
C ARG A 70 1.54 -8.11 -13.27
N PHE A 71 0.46 -7.67 -13.92
CA PHE A 71 -0.26 -8.49 -14.88
C PHE A 71 0.62 -8.80 -16.09
#